data_AF-A0A834A6D7-F1
#
_entry.id   AF-A0A834A6D7-F1
#
_cell.length_a   1.000
_cell.length_b   1.000
_cell.length_c   1.000
_cell.angle_alpha   90.00
_cell.angle_beta   90.00
_cell.angle_gamma   90.00
#
_symmetry.space_group_name_H-M   'P 1'
#
loop_
_entity.id
_entity.type
_entity.pdbx_description
1 polymer ?
#
loop_
_entity_poly.entity_id
_entity_poly.type
_entity_poly.pdbx_seq_one_letter_code
_entity_poly.pdbx_strand_id
1 'polypeptide(L)'
;MQSPPVLVTSRQVQNAHTGLDLTVPQHQEVRGGMMSGHVEYQILAVTRLAAFKSAKHRPEDVVQFLVSWGLFRDAPEGAQGPGSRWANTPTTR
;
A
#
# COMPACT_ATOMS: atom_id res chain seq x y z
N MET A 1 5.35 14.03 -4.37
CA MET A 1 4.29 13.03 -4.15
C MET A 1 3.97 13.02 -2.66
N GLN A 2 2.72 13.22 -2.28
CA GLN A 2 2.30 13.24 -0.88
C GLN A 2 2.21 11.78 -0.40
N SER A 3 2.98 11.42 0.63
CA SER A 3 2.88 10.08 1.23
C SER A 3 1.49 9.92 1.87
N PRO A 4 0.87 8.72 1.79
CA PRO A 4 -0.41 8.50 2.43
C PRO A 4 -0.33 8.83 3.93
N PRO A 5 -1.38 9.41 4.52
CA PRO A 5 -1.39 9.73 5.93
C PRO A 5 -1.26 8.44 6.74
N VAL A 6 -0.20 8.37 7.54
CA VAL A 6 0.03 7.29 8.50
C VAL A 6 -0.62 7.70 9.83
N LEU A 7 -1.54 6.89 10.32
CA LEU A 7 -2.32 7.15 11.53
C LEU A 7 -2.01 6.11 12.59
N VAL A 8 -1.82 6.54 13.84
CA VAL A 8 -1.80 5.62 14.98
C VAL A 8 -3.20 5.04 15.19
N THR A 9 -3.28 3.76 15.50
CA THR A 9 -4.54 3.03 15.70
C THR A 9 -4.46 2.12 16.92
N SER A 10 -5.60 1.91 17.58
CA SER A 10 -5.72 0.96 18.70
C SER A 10 -5.98 -0.48 18.24
N ARG A 11 -6.05 -0.72 16.92
CA ARG A 11 -6.23 -2.06 16.35
C ARG A 11 -5.04 -2.94 16.71
N GLN A 12 -5.32 -4.17 17.13
CA GLN A 12 -4.29 -5.18 17.33
C GLN A 12 -3.91 -5.82 16.00
N VAL A 13 -2.60 -6.01 15.78
CA VAL A 13 -2.10 -6.76 14.63
C VAL A 13 -2.35 -8.25 14.88
N GLN A 14 -3.18 -8.85 14.03
CA GLN A 14 -3.60 -10.25 14.13
C GLN A 14 -2.46 -11.19 13.72
N ASN A 15 -1.73 -10.85 12.66
CA ASN A 15 -0.57 -11.63 12.20
C ASN A 15 0.68 -11.22 12.98
N ALA A 16 0.75 -11.59 14.26
CA ALA A 16 1.85 -11.20 15.15
C ALA A 16 3.24 -11.69 14.69
N HIS A 17 3.31 -12.74 13.87
CA HIS A 17 4.56 -13.30 13.34
C HIS A 17 5.15 -12.44 12.22
N THR A 18 4.32 -11.81 11.38
CA THR A 18 4.78 -10.84 10.35
C THR A 18 4.77 -9.40 10.85
N GLY A 19 3.91 -9.09 11.82
CA GLY A 19 3.69 -7.72 12.29
C GLY A 19 2.91 -6.84 11.30
N LEU A 20 2.19 -7.44 10.34
CA LEU A 20 1.44 -6.74 9.30
C LEU A 20 0.13 -7.47 8.97
N ASP A 21 -0.96 -6.71 8.96
CA ASP A 21 -2.26 -7.12 8.42
C ASP A 21 -2.60 -6.29 7.18
N LEU A 22 -3.14 -6.94 6.15
CA LEU A 22 -3.63 -6.30 4.94
C LEU A 22 -5.11 -6.64 4.76
N THR A 23 -5.93 -5.62 4.52
CA THR A 23 -7.34 -5.79 4.17
C THR A 23 -7.65 -4.99 2.91
N VAL A 24 -8.51 -5.51 2.05
CA VAL A 24 -8.97 -4.83 0.83
C VAL A 24 -10.42 -4.40 1.02
N PRO A 25 -10.69 -3.25 1.67
CA PRO A 25 -12.06 -2.79 1.92
C PRO A 25 -12.80 -2.39 0.64
N GLN A 26 -12.08 -1.91 -0.39
CA GLN A 26 -12.68 -1.41 -1.61
C GLN A 26 -11.83 -1.79 -2.83
N HIS A 27 -12.50 -2.09 -3.93
CA HIS A 27 -11.91 -2.14 -5.26
C HIS A 27 -12.84 -1.43 -6.24
N GLN A 28 -12.27 -0.84 -7.28
CA GLN A 28 -13.01 -0.13 -8.32
C GLN A 28 -12.46 -0.50 -9.68
N GLU A 29 -13.35 -0.92 -10.58
CA GLU A 29 -13.00 -0.97 -11.99
C GLU A 29 -13.05 0.43 -12.59
N VAL A 30 -11.90 0.90 -13.06
CA VAL A 30 -11.77 2.13 -13.82
C VAL A 30 -11.76 1.74 -15.29
N ARG A 31 -12.83 2.11 -16.01
CA ARG A 31 -12.89 1.99 -17.46
C ARG A 31 -12.21 3.22 -18.05
N GLY A 32 -11.04 3.05 -18.63
CA GLY A 32 -10.47 4.05 -19.53
C GLY A 32 -11.14 3.96 -20.91
N GLY A 33 -10.92 4.99 -21.73
CA GLY A 33 -11.32 4.96 -23.14
C GLY A 33 -10.60 3.86 -23.92
N MET A 34 -11.08 3.55 -25.14
CA MET A 34 -10.49 2.59 -26.09
C MET A 34 -9.80 1.39 -25.41
N MET A 35 -10.59 0.49 -24.82
CA MET A 35 -10.15 -0.79 -24.24
C MET A 35 -9.11 -0.70 -23.08
N SER A 36 -8.76 0.48 -22.57
CA SER A 36 -7.83 0.61 -21.46
C SER A 36 -8.55 0.54 -20.10
N GLY A 37 -8.81 -0.66 -19.58
CA GLY A 37 -9.36 -0.83 -18.22
C GLY A 37 -8.28 -1.10 -17.18
N HIS A 38 -8.45 -0.59 -15.97
CA HIS A 38 -7.68 -1.03 -14.80
C HIS A 38 -8.58 -1.21 -13.58
N VAL A 39 -8.14 -2.03 -12.63
CA VAL A 39 -8.80 -2.18 -11.34
C VAL A 39 -7.94 -1.51 -10.29
N GLU A 40 -8.49 -0.54 -9.58
CA GLU A 40 -7.83 0.05 -8.41
C GLU A 40 -8.31 -0.64 -7.15
N TYR A 41 -7.36 -1.15 -6.38
CA TYR A 41 -7.58 -1.71 -5.06
C TYR A 41 -7.17 -0.68 -4.03
N GLN A 42 -8.03 -0.46 -3.06
CA GLN A 42 -7.68 0.26 -1.85
C GLN A 42 -7.36 -0.76 -0.77
N ILE A 43 -6.13 -0.73 -0.27
CA ILE A 43 -5.61 -1.68 0.70
C ILE A 43 -5.37 -0.93 2.01
N LEU A 44 -6.02 -1.36 3.08
CA LEU A 44 -5.71 -0.92 4.44
C LEU A 44 -4.59 -1.80 4.99
N ALA A 45 -3.44 -1.19 5.25
CA ALA A 45 -2.35 -1.81 5.98
C ALA A 45 -2.42 -1.43 7.45
N VAL A 46 -2.31 -2.41 8.35
CA VAL A 46 -2.18 -2.20 9.80
C VAL A 46 -0.90 -2.91 10.25
N THR A 47 0.05 -2.17 10.81
CA THR A 47 1.37 -2.73 11.11
C THR A 47 2.03 -2.12 12.35
N ARG A 48 2.84 -2.94 13.02
CA ARG A 48 3.74 -2.50 14.10
C ARG A 48 5.20 -2.36 13.65
N LEU A 49 5.50 -2.64 12.38
CA LEU A 49 6.86 -2.67 11.85
C LEU A 49 7.47 -1.26 11.81
N ALA A 50 8.71 -1.14 12.29
CA ALA A 50 9.40 0.15 12.38
C ALA A 50 9.62 0.83 11.03
N ALA A 51 9.75 0.07 9.94
CA ALA A 51 9.97 0.60 8.59
C ALA A 51 8.84 1.53 8.09
N PHE A 52 7.64 1.43 8.66
CA PHE A 52 6.49 2.26 8.31
C PHE A 52 6.22 3.39 9.30
N LYS A 53 7.11 3.56 10.29
CA LYS A 53 6.99 4.56 11.35
C LYS A 53 7.98 5.70 11.10
N SER A 54 7.49 6.93 11.26
CA SER A 54 8.35 8.11 11.40
C SER A 54 8.82 8.31 12.86
N ALA A 55 9.79 9.21 13.08
CA ALA A 55 10.31 9.57 14.39
C ALA A 55 9.26 10.11 15.40
N LYS A 56 8.04 10.42 14.94
CA LYS A 56 6.93 10.85 15.80
C LYS A 56 6.22 9.68 16.49
N HIS A 57 6.42 8.46 16.00
CA HIS A 57 5.76 7.27 16.52
C HIS A 57 6.65 6.56 17.54
N ARG A 58 6.01 5.91 18.50
CA ARG A 58 6.66 5.06 19.48
C ARG A 58 6.89 3.64 18.93
N PRO A 59 7.87 2.90 19.46
CA PRO A 59 8.10 1.50 19.08
C PRO A 59 6.87 0.60 19.24
N GLU A 60 6.04 0.88 20.24
CA GLU A 60 4.80 0.15 20.55
C GLU A 60 3.59 0.56 19.70
N ASP A 61 3.63 1.72 19.03
CA ASP A 61 2.48 2.20 18.26
C ASP A 61 2.12 1.22 17.13
N VAL A 62 0.83 0.97 16.94
CA VAL A 62 0.36 0.34 15.71
C VAL A 62 -0.08 1.45 14.77
N VAL A 63 0.41 1.41 13.54
CA VAL A 63 0.06 2.39 12.51
C VAL A 63 -0.81 1.77 11.44
N GLN A 64 -1.70 2.57 10.88
CA GLN A 64 -2.53 2.22 9.75
C GLN A 64 -2.44 3.27 8.65
N PHE A 65 -2.50 2.82 7.41
CA PHE A 65 -2.53 3.70 6.24
C PHE A 65 -3.18 2.98 5.06
N LEU A 66 -3.67 3.77 4.11
CA LEU A 66 -4.27 3.27 2.88
C LEU A 66 -3.26 3.32 1.75
N VAL A 67 -3.19 2.24 0.97
CA VAL A 67 -2.36 2.12 -0.24
C VAL A 67 -3.29 1.82 -1.40
N SER A 68 -3.14 2.59 -2.47
CA SER A 68 -3.82 2.31 -3.74
C SER A 68 -2.92 1.44 -4.62
N TRP A 69 -3.46 0.33 -5.11
CA TRP A 69 -2.78 -0.55 -6.05
C TRP A 69 -3.60 -0.69 -7.33
N GLY A 70 -3.01 -0.34 -8.47
CA GLY A 70 -3.64 -0.54 -9.78
C GLY A 70 -3.32 -1.92 -10.36
N LEU A 71 -4.27 -2.56 -11.03
CA LEU A 71 -4.02 -3.71 -11.90
C LEU A 71 -4.56 -3.38 -13.28
N PHE A 72 -3.67 -3.18 -14.25
CA PHE A 72 -4.06 -2.96 -15.64
C PHE A 72 -4.50 -4.28 -16.26
N ARG A 73 -5.68 -4.30 -16.88
CA ARG A 73 -6.24 -5.51 -17.51
C ARG A 73 -5.45 -5.94 -18.75
N ASP A 74 -5.00 -4.96 -19.54
CA ASP A 74 -4.30 -5.19 -20.81
C ASP A 74 -2.94 -4.49 -20.82
N ALA A 75 -2.10 -4.77 -19.81
CA ALA A 75 -0.76 -4.20 -19.75
C ALA A 75 0.07 -4.67 -20.97
N PRO A 76 0.57 -3.76 -21.83
CA PRO A 76 1.43 -4.17 -22.93
C PRO A 76 2.71 -4.81 -22.40
N GLU A 77 3.24 -5.80 -23.12
CA GLU A 77 4.50 -6.47 -22.80
C GLU A 77 5.63 -5.42 -22.70
N GLY A 78 6.12 -5.17 -21.49
CA GLY A 78 7.09 -4.09 -21.18
C GLY A 78 6.55 -2.92 -20.35
N ALA A 79 5.25 -2.89 -20.03
CA ALA A 79 4.69 -1.91 -19.10
C ALA A 79 5.22 -2.12 -17.68
N GLN A 80 5.75 -1.05 -17.08
CA GLN A 80 6.10 -1.04 -15.65
C GLN A 80 4.80 -1.02 -14.84
N GLY A 81 4.55 -2.10 -14.09
CA GLY A 81 3.39 -2.20 -13.22
C GLY A 81 3.41 -1.11 -12.13
N PRO A 82 2.26 -0.78 -11.53
CA PRO A 82 2.17 0.30 -10.54
C PRO A 82 2.98 0.04 -9.25
N GLY A 83 3.40 -1.20 -8.99
CA GLY A 83 4.36 -1.54 -7.93
C GLY A 83 5.82 -1.37 -8.27
N SER A 84 6.17 -1.31 -9.56
CA SER A 84 7.57 -1.19 -10.00
C SER A 84 8.20 0.13 -9.56
N ARG A 85 7.40 1.16 -9.32
CA ARG A 85 7.86 2.46 -8.81
C ARG A 85 8.35 2.40 -7.35
N TRP A 86 7.87 1.45 -6.55
CA TRP A 86 8.26 1.29 -5.14
C TRP A 86 9.40 0.29 -4.95
N ALA A 87 9.63 -0.60 -5.92
CA ALA A 87 10.73 -1.57 -5.89
C ALA A 87 12.12 -0.92 -6.10
N ASN A 88 12.17 0.31 -6.65
CA ASN A 88 13.41 0.96 -7.10
C ASN A 88 13.85 2.16 -6.26
N THR A 89 13.30 2.39 -5.07
CA THR A 89 13.91 3.36 -4.15
C THR A 89 15.22 2.78 -3.60
N PRO A 90 16.38 3.39 -3.86
CA PRO A 90 17.62 2.97 -3.23
C PRO A 90 17.45 3.23 -1.73
N THR A 91 17.48 2.18 -0.91
CA THR A 91 17.73 2.34 0.52
C THR A 91 19.15 2.85 0.65
N THR A 92 19.34 4.15 0.82
CA THR A 92 20.64 4.72 1.18
C THR A 92 21.10 4.04 2.46
N ARG A 93 22.25 3.38 2.35
CA ARG A 93 22.97 2.72 3.44
C ARG A 93 23.64 3.74 4.33
#